data_AF-A0A957MUE5-F1
#
_entry.id   AF-A0A957MUE5-F1
#
_cell.length_a   1.000
_cell.length_b   1.000
_cell.length_c   1.000
_cell.angle_alpha   90.00
_cell.angle_beta   90.00
_cell.angle_gamma   90.00
#
_symmetry.space_group_name_H-M   'P 1'
#
loop_
_entity.id
_entity.type
_entity.pdbx_description
1 polymer ?
#
loop_
_entity_poly.entity_id
_entity_poly.type
_entity_poly.pdbx_seq_one_letter_code
_entity_poly.pdbx_strand_id
1 'polypeptide(L)'
;MRNLLYVFTLVAILSLVFGGVALAEPGSPVGGCPDSFELHAMHAMGDGDPMHHHVGNDADQNGDGYLCMKHVGKDGKNHVHVDNTVPCAPKPERCVVVAH
;
A
#
# COMPACT_ATOMS: atom_id res chain seq x y z
N MET A 1 0.60 15.67 43.11
CA MET A 1 -0.32 16.25 42.10
C MET A 1 0.41 16.84 40.89
N ARG A 2 1.47 17.66 41.06
CA ARG A 2 2.22 18.27 39.94
C ARG A 2 2.80 17.27 38.94
N ASN A 3 3.36 16.14 39.41
CA ASN A 3 3.91 15.09 38.53
C ASN A 3 2.81 14.34 37.76
N LEU A 4 1.63 14.16 38.36
CA LEU A 4 0.46 13.57 37.71
C LEU A 4 -0.05 14.46 36.58
N LEU A 5 -0.09 15.78 36.79
CA LEU A 5 -0.46 16.74 35.73
C LEU A 5 0.48 16.67 34.53
N TYR A 6 1.80 16.54 34.73
CA TYR A 6 2.74 16.40 33.61
C TYR A 6 2.52 15.10 32.82
N VAL A 7 2.25 13.99 33.50
CA VAL A 7 1.96 12.70 32.84
C VAL A 7 0.68 12.80 32.00
N PHE A 8 -0.40 13.37 32.54
CA PHE A 8 -1.63 13.55 31.76
C PHE A 8 -1.44 14.48 30.57
N THR A 9 -0.65 15.55 30.73
CA THR A 9 -0.35 16.48 29.63
C THR A 9 0.47 15.79 28.53
N LEU A 10 1.46 14.98 28.91
CA LEU A 10 2.27 14.20 27.96
C LEU A 10 1.38 13.21 27.19
N VAL A 11 0.52 12.46 27.88
CA VAL A 11 -0.40 11.51 27.26
C VAL A 11 -1.36 12.22 26.30
N ALA A 12 -1.92 13.37 26.70
CA ALA A 12 -2.80 14.15 25.82
C ALA A 12 -2.09 14.64 24.55
N ILE A 13 -0.85 15.12 24.67
CA ILE A 13 -0.03 15.54 23.52
C ILE A 13 0.26 14.35 22.61
N LEU A 14 0.70 13.22 23.16
CA LEU A 14 0.97 12.01 22.38
C LEU A 14 -0.30 11.54 21.66
N SER A 15 -1.45 11.51 22.32
CA SER A 15 -2.73 11.14 21.69
C SER A 15 -3.14 12.08 20.57
N LEU A 16 -2.87 13.39 20.68
CA LEU A 16 -3.16 14.36 19.62
C LEU A 16 -2.21 14.22 18.42
N VAL A 17 -0.92 13.94 18.68
CA VAL A 17 0.09 13.74 17.63
C VAL A 17 -0.15 12.42 16.89
N PHE A 18 -0.43 11.34 17.61
CA PHE A 18 -0.63 10.00 17.04
C PHE A 18 -2.08 9.73 16.59
N GLY A 19 -3.05 10.55 16.99
CA GLY A 19 -4.42 10.42 16.50
C GLY A 19 -4.56 10.71 15.01
N GLY A 20 -3.73 11.61 14.46
CA GLY A 20 -3.76 11.98 13.04
C GLY A 20 -3.23 10.90 12.08
N VAL A 21 -2.26 10.09 12.51
CA VAL A 21 -1.67 9.03 11.66
C VAL A 21 -2.61 7.83 11.46
N ALA A 22 -3.58 7.62 12.35
CA ALA A 22 -4.56 6.54 12.22
C ALA A 22 -5.67 6.83 11.19
N LEU A 23 -5.79 8.09 10.74
CA LEU A 23 -6.83 8.55 9.81
C LEU A 23 -6.26 9.00 8.45
N ALA A 24 -4.98 8.75 8.18
CA ALA A 24 -4.43 8.99 6.86
C ALA A 24 -5.09 8.02 5.87
N GLU A 25 -5.91 8.56 4.96
CA GLU A 25 -6.32 7.82 3.77
C GLU A 25 -5.06 7.39 3.00
N PRO A 26 -5.09 6.25 2.30
CA PRO A 26 -4.03 5.90 1.36
C PRO A 26 -3.77 7.11 0.45
N GLY A 27 -2.52 7.58 0.44
CA GLY A 27 -2.14 8.70 -0.42
C GLY A 27 -2.39 8.37 -1.89
N SER A 28 -2.35 9.35 -2.79
CA SER A 28 -2.27 9.00 -4.20
C SER A 28 -0.98 8.21 -4.46
N PRO A 29 -1.01 7.17 -5.31
CA PRO A 29 0.18 6.39 -5.63
C PRO A 29 1.30 7.31 -6.15
N VAL A 30 2.51 7.13 -5.64
CA VAL A 30 3.71 7.92 -5.96
C VAL A 30 4.21 7.58 -7.37
N GLY A 31 3.93 6.36 -7.83
CA GLY A 31 4.17 5.91 -9.19
C GLY A 31 3.15 4.87 -9.64
N GLY A 32 3.35 4.39 -10.86
CA GLY A 32 2.49 3.43 -11.53
C GLY A 32 3.20 2.14 -11.85
N CYS A 33 2.52 1.32 -12.62
CA CYS A 33 2.97 -0.01 -12.96
C CYS A 33 3.68 -0.10 -14.32
N PRO A 34 4.60 -1.07 -14.47
CA PRO A 34 5.08 -1.48 -15.78
C PRO A 34 3.93 -1.89 -16.70
N ASP A 35 4.18 -1.90 -18.01
CA ASP A 35 3.14 -2.31 -18.96
C ASP A 35 2.64 -3.74 -18.66
N SER A 36 1.31 -3.93 -18.75
CA SER A 36 0.60 -5.17 -18.42
C SER A 36 0.54 -5.58 -16.95
N PHE A 37 0.92 -4.70 -16.03
CA PHE A 37 0.66 -4.85 -14.59
C PHE A 37 -0.47 -3.92 -14.17
N GLU A 38 -1.20 -4.35 -13.15
CA GLU A 38 -2.29 -3.60 -12.56
C GLU A 38 -1.85 -3.06 -11.20
N LEU A 39 -2.24 -1.83 -10.88
CA LEU A 39 -1.93 -1.18 -9.60
C LEU A 39 -3.04 -1.49 -8.60
N HIS A 40 -2.72 -2.07 -7.45
CA HIS A 40 -3.69 -2.33 -6.39
C HIS A 40 -3.16 -1.83 -5.04
N ALA A 41 -4.09 -1.52 -4.14
CA ALA A 41 -3.74 -1.24 -2.75
C ALA A 41 -3.27 -2.53 -2.06
N MET A 42 -2.19 -2.47 -1.28
CA MET A 42 -1.64 -3.63 -0.54
C MET A 42 -2.71 -4.36 0.28
N HIS A 43 -3.65 -3.63 0.89
CA HIS A 43 -4.74 -4.23 1.67
C HIS A 43 -5.76 -5.02 0.85
N ALA A 44 -5.85 -4.77 -0.46
CA ALA A 44 -6.71 -5.52 -1.39
C ALA A 44 -5.97 -6.76 -1.94
N MET A 45 -4.64 -6.80 -1.85
CA MET A 45 -3.79 -7.94 -2.20
C MET A 45 -3.75 -8.92 -1.02
N GLY A 46 -4.90 -9.46 -0.60
CA GLY A 46 -4.99 -10.24 0.63
C GLY A 46 -4.06 -11.47 0.65
N ASP A 47 -3.44 -11.73 1.80
CA ASP A 47 -2.73 -12.98 2.17
C ASP A 47 -3.68 -14.21 2.29
N GLY A 48 -4.92 -14.09 1.82
CA GLY A 48 -6.06 -14.83 2.35
C GLY A 48 -6.52 -16.05 1.55
N ASP A 49 -6.08 -16.22 0.31
CA ASP A 49 -6.44 -17.41 -0.47
C ASP A 49 -5.23 -18.33 -0.65
N PRO A 50 -5.17 -19.48 0.06
CA PRO A 50 -4.04 -20.41 -0.02
C PRO A 50 -3.85 -21.04 -1.42
N MET A 51 -4.65 -20.63 -2.41
CA MET A 51 -4.61 -21.11 -3.78
C MET A 51 -3.68 -20.31 -4.71
N HIS A 52 -3.15 -19.16 -4.29
CA HIS A 52 -2.29 -18.32 -5.14
C HIS A 52 -0.81 -18.40 -4.72
N HIS A 53 0.07 -18.43 -5.72
CA HIS A 53 1.51 -18.39 -5.56
C HIS A 53 2.02 -16.98 -5.86
N HIS A 54 2.55 -16.32 -4.84
CA HIS A 54 3.14 -14.99 -4.98
C HIS A 54 4.61 -15.11 -5.41
N VAL A 55 4.99 -14.33 -6.43
CA VAL A 55 6.33 -14.34 -7.00
C VAL A 55 6.84 -12.91 -7.09
N GLY A 56 7.97 -12.63 -6.46
CA GLY A 56 8.59 -11.30 -6.50
C GLY A 56 8.54 -10.60 -5.15
N ASN A 57 8.22 -9.31 -5.18
CA ASN A 57 8.24 -8.46 -4.01
C ASN A 57 6.83 -8.14 -3.52
N ASP A 58 6.45 -8.73 -2.39
CA ASP A 58 5.15 -8.54 -1.72
C ASP A 58 5.19 -7.42 -0.66
N ALA A 59 6.25 -6.60 -0.66
CA ALA A 59 6.39 -5.47 0.25
C ALA A 59 6.37 -4.15 -0.51
N ASP A 60 5.56 -3.21 -0.04
CA ASP A 60 5.62 -1.81 -0.48
C ASP A 60 6.95 -1.20 -0.07
N GLN A 61 7.82 -0.93 -1.06
CA GLN A 61 9.17 -0.43 -0.79
C GLN A 61 9.24 1.10 -0.73
N ASN A 62 8.25 1.79 -1.29
CA ASN A 62 8.22 3.24 -1.37
C ASN A 62 7.29 3.88 -0.31
N GLY A 63 6.49 3.06 0.37
CA GLY A 63 5.66 3.43 1.51
C GLY A 63 4.36 4.13 1.13
N ASP A 64 3.91 4.02 -0.12
CA ASP A 64 2.69 4.67 -0.61
C ASP A 64 1.42 3.82 -0.48
N GLY A 65 1.56 2.56 -0.09
CA GLY A 65 0.48 1.61 0.15
C GLY A 65 0.04 0.83 -1.09
N TYR A 66 0.75 0.91 -2.22
CA TYR A 66 0.38 0.26 -3.47
C TYR A 66 1.44 -0.72 -3.98
N LEU A 67 0.99 -1.72 -4.74
CA LEU A 67 1.84 -2.65 -5.46
C LEU A 67 1.27 -2.96 -6.84
N CYS A 68 2.16 -3.38 -7.73
CA CYS A 68 1.82 -3.82 -9.07
C CYS A 68 1.69 -5.34 -9.11
N MET A 69 0.55 -5.84 -9.56
CA MET A 69 0.28 -7.27 -9.71
C MET A 69 0.06 -7.64 -11.16
N LYS A 70 0.48 -8.86 -11.50
CA LYS A 70 0.15 -9.51 -12.77
C LYS A 70 -0.09 -11.00 -12.58
N HIS A 71 -1.25 -11.47 -13.03
CA HIS A 71 -1.54 -12.89 -13.17
C HIS A 71 -0.68 -13.52 -14.29
N VAL A 72 0.00 -14.64 -13.98
CA VAL A 72 0.79 -15.40 -14.94
C VAL A 72 0.48 -16.90 -14.87
N GLY A 73 0.73 -17.60 -15.98
CA GLY A 73 0.42 -19.03 -16.13
C GLY A 73 -0.98 -19.28 -16.68
N LYS A 74 -1.24 -20.52 -17.11
CA LYS A 74 -2.52 -20.91 -17.74
C LYS A 74 -3.70 -20.93 -16.76
N ASP A 75 -3.42 -21.16 -15.49
CA ASP A 75 -4.40 -21.26 -14.41
C ASP A 75 -4.60 -19.94 -13.65
N GLY A 76 -3.81 -18.91 -13.96
CA GLY A 76 -3.88 -17.60 -13.32
C GLY A 76 -3.49 -17.59 -11.83
N LYS A 77 -2.96 -18.72 -11.30
CA LYS A 77 -2.68 -18.85 -9.86
C LYS A 77 -1.37 -18.21 -9.42
N ASN A 78 -0.50 -17.87 -10.37
CA ASN A 78 0.78 -17.24 -10.04
C ASN A 78 0.65 -15.73 -10.18
N HIS A 79 0.88 -15.01 -9.10
CA HIS A 79 0.73 -13.56 -9.03
C HIS A 79 2.14 -12.98 -8.93
N VAL A 80 2.55 -12.23 -9.96
CA VAL A 80 3.83 -11.53 -9.93
C VAL A 80 3.62 -10.17 -9.31
N HIS A 81 4.31 -9.89 -8.21
CA HIS A 81 4.25 -8.63 -7.50
C HIS A 81 5.56 -7.84 -7.64
N VAL A 82 5.44 -6.54 -7.93
CA VAL A 82 6.55 -5.57 -8.02
C VAL A 82 6.13 -4.21 -7.46
N ASP A 83 7.09 -3.39 -7.07
CA ASP A 83 6.85 -2.04 -6.55
C ASP A 83 6.37 -1.08 -7.67
N ASN A 84 5.53 -0.09 -7.33
CA ASN A 84 4.94 0.88 -8.27
C ASN A 84 5.82 2.13 -8.46
N THR A 85 7.02 1.95 -9.01
CA THR A 85 7.99 3.05 -9.17
C THR A 85 7.99 3.71 -10.55
N VAL A 86 7.15 3.25 -11.48
CA VAL A 86 7.15 3.76 -12.87
C VAL A 86 6.49 5.13 -12.93
N PRO A 87 7.09 6.16 -13.55
CA PRO A 87 6.44 7.46 -13.68
C PRO A 87 5.09 7.40 -14.42
N CYS A 88 4.09 8.14 -13.92
CA CYS A 88 2.77 8.25 -14.54
C CYS A 88 2.80 9.02 -15.87
N ALA A 89 3.77 9.91 -16.06
CA ALA A 89 3.93 10.61 -17.34
C ALA A 89 4.84 9.79 -18.28
N PRO A 90 4.48 9.64 -19.57
CA PRO A 90 3.33 10.23 -20.27
C PRO A 90 2.06 9.36 -20.28
N LYS A 91 2.04 8.23 -19.55
CA LYS A 91 0.98 7.20 -19.56
C LYS A 91 0.22 7.17 -18.22
N PRO A 92 -0.71 8.12 -17.97
CA PRO A 92 -1.38 8.24 -16.67
C PRO A 92 -2.19 7.01 -16.29
N GLU A 93 -2.61 6.20 -17.26
CA GLU A 93 -3.31 4.94 -17.05
C GLU A 93 -2.54 3.94 -16.17
N ARG A 94 -1.20 4.03 -16.10
CA ARG A 94 -0.36 3.17 -15.24
C ARG A 94 -0.53 3.42 -13.75
N CYS A 95 -1.07 4.58 -13.38
CA CYS A 95 -1.25 5.01 -11.99
C CYS A 95 -2.71 4.94 -11.54
N VAL A 96 -3.58 4.34 -12.37
CA VAL A 96 -4.98 4.11 -12.01
C VAL A 96 -5.05 2.86 -11.15
N VAL A 97 -5.48 3.05 -9.91
CA VAL A 97 -5.72 1.95 -8.96
C VAL A 97 -6.93 1.15 -9.42
N VAL A 98 -6.75 -0.17 -9.55
CA VAL A 98 -7.83 -1.11 -9.85
C VAL A 98 -8.57 -1.42 -8.55
N ALA A 99 -9.89 -1.24 -8.55
CA ALA A 99 -10.76 -1.67 -7.47
C ALA A 99 -11.40 -3.00 -7.86
N HIS A 100 -11.13 -4.05 -7.08
CA HIS A 100 -11.81 -5.34 -7.19
C HIS A 100 -12.80 -5.54 -6.05
#